data_AF-A0A9X9A9P9-F1
#
_entry.id   AF-A0A9X9A9P9-F1
#
_cell.length_a   1.000
_cell.length_b   1.000
_cell.length_c   1.000
_cell.angle_alpha   90.00
_cell.angle_beta   90.00
_cell.angle_gamma   90.00
#
_symmetry.space_group_name_H-M   'P 1'
#
loop_
_entity.id
_entity.type
_entity.pdbx_description
1 polymer ?
#
loop_
_entity_poly.entity_id
_entity_poly.type
_entity_poly.pdbx_seq_one_letter_code
_entity_poly.pdbx_strand_id
1 'polypeptide(L)' 'DIILQKYQPGAVCVLTGEVSNRNIALANGKITLSPEGAELLIKEIEKYLVK' A
#
# COMPACT_ATOMS: atom_id res chain seq x y z
N ASP A 1 20.43 2.52 15.71
CA ASP A 1 20.77 3.34 14.53
C ASP A 1 19.54 3.99 13.95
N ILE A 2 19.60 5.28 13.66
CA ILE A 2 18.53 6.00 12.97
C ILE A 2 18.94 6.07 11.50
N ILE A 3 18.15 5.45 10.62
CA ILE A 3 18.38 5.45 9.18
C ILE A 3 17.41 6.44 8.55
N LEU A 4 17.94 7.49 7.92
CA LEU A 4 17.14 8.46 7.15
C LEU A 4 17.00 7.97 5.71
N GLN A 5 15.77 7.73 5.27
CA GLN A 5 15.48 7.40 3.88
C GLN A 5 15.14 8.66 3.07
N LYS A 6 15.53 8.67 1.79
CA LYS A 6 15.18 9.74 0.85
C LYS A 6 13.65 9.79 0.70
N TYR A 7 13.05 10.97 0.88
CA TYR A 7 11.61 11.15 0.71
C TYR A 7 11.20 10.82 -0.72
N GLN A 8 10.26 9.88 -0.87
CA GLN A 8 9.69 9.44 -2.15
C GLN A 8 8.17 9.65 -2.11
N PRO A 9 7.65 10.74 -2.71
CA PRO A 9 6.21 10.99 -2.75
C PRO A 9 5.50 9.89 -3.53
N GLY A 10 4.43 9.34 -2.97
CA GLY A 10 3.60 8.31 -3.61
C GLY A 10 4.16 6.88 -3.55
N ALA A 11 5.33 6.65 -2.95
CA ALA A 11 5.92 5.31 -2.81
C ALA A 11 5.56 4.62 -1.47
N VAL A 12 4.70 5.23 -0.66
CA VAL A 12 4.32 4.74 0.66
C VAL A 12 3.08 3.86 0.55
N CYS A 13 3.08 2.70 1.19
CA CYS A 13 1.86 1.90 1.33
C CYS A 13 0.84 2.68 2.17
N VAL A 14 -0.35 2.93 1.63
CA VAL A 14 -1.41 3.70 2.31
C VAL A 14 -1.92 2.97 3.57
N LEU A 15 -1.80 1.64 3.61
CA LEU A 15 -2.27 0.84 4.74
C LEU A 15 -1.22 0.66 5.84
N THR A 16 0.03 0.34 5.48
CA THR A 16 1.09 0.06 6.47
C THR A 16 1.95 1.28 6.79
N GLY A 17 1.94 2.33 5.96
CA GLY A 17 2.81 3.49 6.11
C GLY A 17 4.28 3.22 5.73
N GLU A 18 4.58 2.01 5.24
CA GLU A 18 5.94 1.60 4.91
C GLU A 18 6.32 1.94 3.47
N VAL A 19 7.56 2.38 3.30
CA VAL A 19 8.18 2.57 1.99
C VAL A 19 8.89 1.29 1.61
N SER A 20 8.48 0.68 0.50
CA SER A 20 9.12 -0.51 -0.04
C SER A 20 9.22 -0.41 -1.55
N ASN A 21 10.33 -0.91 -2.11
CA ASN A 21 10.51 -1.04 -3.56
C ASN A 21 9.50 -2.01 -4.21
N ARG A 22 8.77 -2.78 -3.39
CA ARG A 22 7.72 -3.71 -3.84
C ARG A 22 6.32 -3.09 -3.81
N ASN A 23 6.20 -1.81 -3.50
CA ASN A 23 4.91 -1.13 -3.48
C ASN A 23 4.38 -0.98 -4.91
N ILE A 24 3.10 -1.33 -5.09
CA ILE A 24 2.39 -1.26 -6.37
C ILE A 24 1.41 -0.09 -6.35
N ALA A 25 1.35 0.62 -7.48
CA ALA A 25 0.42 1.71 -7.67
C ALA A 25 -0.84 1.21 -8.40
N LEU A 26 -2.01 1.41 -7.79
CA LEU A 26 -3.33 1.02 -8.23
C LEU A 26 -4.21 2.26 -8.46
N ALA A 27 -5.38 2.07 -9.09
CA ALA A 27 -6.35 3.13 -9.35
C ALA A 27 -5.74 4.35 -10.08
N ASN A 28 -4.96 4.08 -11.14
CA ASN A 28 -4.24 5.09 -11.91
C ASN A 28 -3.25 5.93 -11.06
N GLY A 29 -2.54 5.27 -10.15
CA GLY A 29 -1.53 5.93 -9.30
C GLY A 29 -2.10 6.64 -8.08
N LYS A 30 -3.40 6.53 -7.81
CA LYS A 30 -4.03 7.17 -6.64
C LYS A 30 -3.84 6.38 -5.35
N ILE A 31 -3.58 5.08 -5.45
CA ILE A 31 -3.45 4.19 -4.29
C ILE A 31 -2.13 3.44 -4.44
N THR A 32 -1.24 3.56 -3.47
CA THR A 32 -0.01 2.76 -3.41
C THR A 32 -0.12 1.76 -2.27
N LEU A 33 0.08 0.48 -2.56
CA LEU A 33 0.00 -0.59 -1.57
C LEU A 33 1.24 -1.47 -1.60
N SER A 34 1.64 -1.96 -0.43
CA SER A 34 2.54 -3.10 -0.32
C SER A 34 1.78 -4.40 -0.70
N PRO A 35 2.48 -5.49 -1.05
CA PRO A 35 1.84 -6.78 -1.31
C PRO A 35 0.93 -7.25 -0.16
N GLU A 36 1.37 -7.06 1.08
CA GLU A 36 0.60 -7.40 2.28
C GLU A 36 -0.64 -6.49 2.43
N GLY A 37 -0.49 -5.19 2.19
CA GLY A 37 -1.61 -4.25 2.19
C GLY A 37 -2.64 -4.59 1.12
N ALA A 38 -2.20 -5.01 -0.07
CA ALA A 38 -3.11 -5.43 -1.14
C ALA A 38 -3.92 -6.68 -0.75
N GLU A 39 -3.30 -7.66 -0.09
CA GLU A 39 -4.01 -8.86 0.39
C GLU A 39 -5.06 -8.53 1.47
N LEU A 40 -4.72 -7.63 2.40
CA LEU A 40 -5.68 -7.13 3.40
C LEU A 40 -6.85 -6.40 2.74
N LEU A 41 -6.57 -5.53 1.76
CA LEU A 41 -7.58 -4.77 1.04
C LEU A 41 -8.55 -5.69 0.29
N ILE A 42 -8.05 -6.74 -0.36
CA ILE A 42 -8.88 -7.73 -1.05
C ILE A 42 -9.83 -8.43 -0.08
N LYS A 43 -9.30 -8.94 1.06
CA LYS A 43 -10.12 -9.59 2.09
C LYS A 43 -11.23 -8.68 2.63
N GLU A 44 -10.95 -7.39 2.72
CA GLU A 44 -11.94 -6.40 3.18
C GLU A 44 -12.99 -6.12 2.10
N ILE A 45 -12.58 -5.91 0.86
CA ILE A 45 -13.48 -5.71 -0.29
C ILE A 45 -14.42 -6.92 -0.46
N GLU A 46 -13.91 -8.14 -0.37
CA GLU A 46 -14.72 -9.36 -0.44
C GLU A 46 -15.83 -9.38 0.62
N LYS A 47 -15.54 -8.97 1.86
CA LYS A 47 -16.56 -8.86 2.92
C LYS A 47 -17.65 -7.83 2.59
N TYR A 48 -17.32 -6.76 1.89
CA TYR A 48 -18.28 -5.74 1.49
C TYR A 48 -19.10 -6.12 0.24
N LEU A 49 -18.56 -6.96 -0.65
CA LEU A 49 -19.23 -7.41 -1.87
C LEU A 49 -20.24 -8.54 -1.64
N VAL A 50 -20.08 -9.35 -0.59
CA VAL A 50 -20.98 -10.48 -0.27
C VAL A 50 -22.20 -10.01 0.55
N LYS A 51 -22.78 -8.86 0.20
CA LYS A 51 -23.92 -8.25 0.90
C LYS A 51 -25.17 -8.20 0.04
#